data_AF-A0A565ALW9-F1
#
_entry.id   AF-A0A565ALW9-F1
#
_cell.length_a   1.000
_cell.length_b   1.000
_cell.length_c   1.000
_cell.angle_alpha   90.00
_cell.angle_beta   90.00
_cell.angle_gamma   90.00
#
_symmetry.space_group_name_H-M   'P 1'
#
loop_
_entity.id
_entity.type
_entity.pdbx_description
1 polymer ?
#
loop_
_entity_poly.entity_id
_entity_poly.type
_entity_poly.pdbx_seq_one_letter_code
_entity_poly.pdbx_strand_id
1 'polypeptide(L)'
;MRYFAGASVLDFSPSLLFRRRAIGDIDRRFVMTSVNSRSPARESGVCDDGIVTVDEWRRWGPVSPFPAAVKQIVNDLKVLECKLDCGIEFGGNGGKLQGPFGAYEDKKHRATYEALDDPEKKFRFFSARQIACRLLGSRGYLCQKCWLAMEDCMCSLVKPCGLWKRIRFWLYMHPRDFLRQNNTGKLLWQIFGVQSATLCIFGIAEDEEIMWNEFKRAGKSQVCCLYPNQNSEVTLSVENAFGNSTSENPGSSMADEDKTLHFILLDGTWNNSAAMLKRLKDHAKLVWGDEDLPCISLATGASAMHKLRPQPSWDRTCTAAAAIGLLSEMSLLPKLSSYGLDKQADAVEEALVVLLDSLTGRRLRMGRSITRKVRNTISIC
;
A
#
# COMPACT_ATOMS: atom_id res chain seq x y z
N MET A 1 -10.62 63.47 -24.11
CA MET A 1 -9.33 62.99 -24.64
C MET A 1 -9.19 61.53 -24.25
N ARG A 2 -8.91 60.66 -25.24
CA ARG A 2 -8.79 59.18 -25.22
C ARG A 2 -10.06 58.33 -25.43
N TYR A 3 -10.08 57.79 -26.64
CA TYR A 3 -10.81 56.65 -27.20
C TYR A 3 -10.08 55.31 -26.90
N PHE A 4 -10.67 54.21 -27.40
CA PHE A 4 -10.24 52.79 -27.55
C PHE A 4 -10.86 51.84 -26.53
N ALA A 5 -11.89 51.04 -26.87
CA ALA A 5 -12.00 49.95 -27.87
C ALA A 5 -11.33 48.65 -27.39
N GLY A 6 -12.11 47.57 -27.38
CA GLY A 6 -11.75 46.29 -26.79
C GLY A 6 -10.87 45.38 -27.65
N ALA A 7 -10.49 44.26 -27.05
CA ALA A 7 -10.18 43.03 -27.74
C ALA A 7 -10.32 41.87 -26.74
N SER A 8 -11.14 40.91 -27.15
CA SER A 8 -11.19 39.55 -26.65
C SER A 8 -9.84 38.85 -26.77
N VAL A 9 -9.41 38.14 -25.74
CA VAL A 9 -8.43 37.06 -25.89
C VAL A 9 -9.06 35.80 -25.29
N LEU A 10 -9.15 34.80 -26.14
CA LEU A 10 -9.70 33.47 -25.92
C LEU A 10 -8.79 32.70 -24.94
N ASP A 11 -9.33 32.36 -23.77
CA ASP A 11 -8.76 31.32 -22.92
C ASP A 11 -9.10 29.95 -23.51
N PHE A 12 -8.16 29.39 -24.27
CA PHE A 12 -8.15 27.99 -24.64
C PHE A 12 -7.65 27.15 -23.45
N SER A 13 -8.57 26.70 -22.60
CA SER A 13 -8.32 25.55 -21.72
C SER A 13 -8.55 24.24 -22.50
N PRO A 14 -7.59 23.30 -22.58
CA PRO A 14 -7.84 21.99 -23.12
C PRO A 14 -8.66 21.19 -22.10
N SER A 15 -9.94 21.03 -22.40
CA SER A 15 -10.85 20.14 -21.68
C SER A 15 -10.42 18.69 -21.87
N LEU A 16 -9.81 18.11 -20.82
CA LEU A 16 -9.70 16.66 -20.69
C LEU A 16 -11.11 16.09 -20.54
N LEU A 17 -11.65 15.60 -21.66
CA LEU A 17 -12.90 14.87 -21.75
C LEU A 17 -12.82 13.59 -20.90
N PHE A 18 -13.25 13.70 -19.64
CA PHE A 18 -13.58 12.54 -18.82
C PHE A 18 -14.74 11.80 -19.49
N ARG A 19 -14.43 10.63 -20.03
CA ARG A 19 -15.41 9.69 -20.58
C ARG A 19 -16.23 9.10 -19.43
N ARG A 20 -17.31 9.76 -19.02
CA ARG A 20 -18.35 9.17 -18.14
C ARG A 20 -18.96 7.98 -18.87
N ARG A 21 -18.58 6.75 -18.50
CA ARG A 21 -19.38 5.56 -18.82
C ARG A 21 -20.54 5.48 -17.83
N ALA A 22 -21.75 5.41 -18.37
CA ALA A 22 -22.95 5.07 -17.62
C ALA A 22 -22.80 3.63 -17.09
N ILE A 23 -22.88 3.47 -15.77
CA ILE A 23 -22.99 2.17 -15.12
C ILE A 23 -24.44 1.72 -15.32
N GLY A 24 -24.64 0.64 -16.07
CA GLY A 24 -25.95 0.02 -16.22
C GLY A 24 -26.40 -0.60 -14.90
N ASP A 25 -27.64 -0.29 -14.49
CA ASP A 25 -28.31 -0.90 -13.35
C ASP A 25 -28.39 -2.42 -13.54
N ILE A 26 -27.70 -3.17 -12.68
CA ILE A 26 -27.95 -4.60 -12.48
C ILE A 26 -28.80 -4.70 -11.21
N ASP A 27 -30.11 -4.78 -11.41
CA ASP A 27 -31.08 -5.05 -10.36
C ASP A 27 -30.87 -6.48 -9.81
N ARG A 28 -30.31 -6.58 -8.61
CA ARG A 28 -30.26 -7.84 -7.84
C ARG A 28 -31.03 -7.65 -6.54
N ARG A 29 -32.27 -8.15 -6.53
CA ARG A 29 -33.08 -8.34 -5.31
C ARG A 29 -32.31 -9.19 -4.29
N PHE A 30 -31.89 -8.56 -3.19
CA PHE A 30 -31.40 -9.25 -2.00
C PHE A 30 -32.59 -9.64 -1.12
N VAL A 31 -32.79 -10.95 -0.95
CA VAL A 31 -33.71 -11.50 0.05
C VAL A 31 -33.09 -11.29 1.43
N MET A 32 -33.73 -10.48 2.28
CA MET A 32 -33.38 -10.30 3.68
C MET A 32 -33.81 -11.52 4.50
N THR A 33 -32.85 -12.28 5.02
CA THR A 33 -33.06 -13.14 6.20
C THR A 33 -32.22 -12.59 7.33
N SER A 34 -32.86 -12.12 8.40
CA SER A 34 -32.18 -11.64 9.60
C SER A 34 -31.68 -12.82 10.43
N VAL A 35 -30.36 -12.87 10.64
CA VAL A 35 -29.74 -13.78 11.60
C VAL A 35 -28.87 -12.92 12.50
N ASN A 36 -29.20 -12.89 13.80
CA ASN A 36 -28.40 -12.24 14.82
C ASN A 36 -27.03 -12.93 14.92
N SER A 37 -26.01 -12.42 14.24
CA SER A 37 -24.66 -12.97 14.30
C SER A 37 -23.93 -12.45 15.54
N ARG A 38 -23.96 -13.23 16.63
CA ARG A 38 -22.84 -13.21 17.58
C ARG A 38 -21.61 -13.75 16.84
N SER A 39 -20.44 -13.14 17.07
CA SER A 39 -19.16 -13.66 16.58
C SER A 39 -19.07 -15.16 16.87
N PRO A 40 -18.71 -16.02 15.90
CA PRO A 40 -18.55 -17.43 16.19
C PRO A 40 -17.44 -17.58 17.22
N ALA A 41 -17.74 -18.34 18.29
CA ALA A 41 -16.72 -18.79 19.22
C ALA A 41 -15.68 -19.58 18.43
N ARG A 42 -14.39 -19.31 18.69
CA ARG A 42 -13.27 -20.07 18.12
C ARG A 42 -13.50 -21.55 18.45
N GLU A 43 -13.65 -22.40 17.44
CA GLU A 43 -13.61 -23.84 17.65
C GLU A 43 -12.24 -24.19 18.24
N SER A 44 -12.25 -24.64 19.49
CA SER A 44 -11.09 -25.18 20.18
C SER A 44 -10.80 -26.57 19.64
N GLY A 45 -10.05 -26.65 18.55
CA GLY A 45 -9.67 -27.91 17.92
C GLY A 45 -8.28 -27.81 17.32
N VAL A 46 -7.36 -28.61 17.87
CA VAL A 46 -5.91 -28.66 17.60
C VAL A 46 -5.13 -27.56 18.31
N CYS A 47 -4.22 -27.96 19.20
CA CYS A 47 -3.09 -27.12 19.62
C CYS A 47 -2.31 -26.77 18.35
N ASP A 48 -2.66 -25.66 17.72
CA ASP A 48 -1.84 -25.04 16.69
C ASP A 48 -0.49 -24.79 17.34
N ASP A 49 0.53 -25.51 16.87
CA ASP A 49 1.92 -25.44 17.35
C ASP A 49 2.47 -24.00 17.30
N GLY A 50 1.72 -23.06 16.71
CA GLY A 50 1.93 -21.62 16.83
C GLY A 50 3.09 -21.13 15.95
N ILE A 51 3.76 -22.07 15.27
CA ILE A 51 4.88 -21.83 14.39
C ILE A 51 4.35 -21.24 13.08
N VAL A 52 4.73 -19.99 12.81
CA VAL A 52 4.54 -19.37 11.49
C VAL A 52 5.63 -19.92 10.57
N THR A 53 5.23 -20.70 9.57
CA THR A 53 6.14 -21.24 8.55
C THR A 53 6.51 -20.17 7.52
N VAL A 54 7.61 -20.38 6.79
CA VAL A 54 8.00 -19.50 5.67
C VAL A 54 6.92 -19.48 4.58
N ASP A 55 6.28 -20.62 4.32
CA ASP A 55 5.17 -20.69 3.35
C ASP A 55 3.95 -19.92 3.84
N GLU A 56 3.64 -19.96 5.13
CA GLU A 56 2.61 -19.10 5.69
C GLU A 56 2.96 -17.63 5.54
N TRP A 57 4.18 -17.21 5.89
CA TRP A 57 4.66 -15.85 5.72
C TRP A 57 4.48 -15.36 4.27
N ARG A 58 4.90 -16.16 3.30
CA ARG A 58 4.81 -15.82 1.86
C ARG A 58 3.37 -15.75 1.36
N ARG A 59 2.46 -16.56 1.90
CA ARG A 59 1.02 -16.49 1.56
C ARG A 59 0.39 -15.15 1.94
N TRP A 60 0.97 -14.41 2.89
CA TRP A 60 0.51 -13.07 3.25
C TRP A 60 0.95 -11.96 2.28
N GLY A 61 1.83 -12.26 1.31
CA GLY A 61 2.32 -11.31 0.30
C GLY A 61 3.84 -11.15 0.19
N PRO A 62 4.61 -11.15 1.30
CA PRO A 62 6.08 -11.01 1.24
C PRO A 62 6.77 -12.08 0.40
N VAL A 63 7.89 -11.72 -0.24
CA VAL A 63 8.76 -12.67 -0.96
C VAL A 63 9.99 -13.08 -0.14
N SER A 64 10.27 -12.36 0.94
CA SER A 64 11.39 -12.56 1.84
C SER A 64 11.32 -13.91 2.58
N PRO A 65 12.45 -14.39 3.14
CA PRO A 65 12.39 -15.37 4.21
C PRO A 65 11.59 -14.81 5.40
N PHE A 66 11.13 -15.68 6.30
CA PHE A 66 10.42 -15.21 7.49
C PHE A 66 11.38 -14.40 8.40
N PRO A 67 11.13 -13.10 8.66
CA PRO A 67 12.10 -12.26 9.34
C PRO A 67 12.47 -12.76 10.73
N ALA A 68 13.76 -12.78 11.06
CA ALA A 68 14.26 -13.37 12.29
C ALA A 68 13.70 -12.65 13.54
N ALA A 69 13.64 -11.31 13.49
CA ALA A 69 13.08 -10.51 14.56
C ALA A 69 11.57 -10.76 14.77
N VAL A 70 10.81 -10.96 13.69
CA VAL A 70 9.38 -11.29 13.77
C VAL A 70 9.20 -12.68 14.34
N LYS A 71 9.98 -13.67 13.88
CA LYS A 71 9.98 -15.04 14.39
C LYS A 71 10.27 -15.09 15.89
N GLN A 72 11.27 -14.35 16.36
CA GLN A 72 11.60 -14.28 17.77
C GLN A 72 10.43 -13.74 18.59
N ILE A 73 9.78 -12.65 18.15
CA ILE A 73 8.65 -12.07 18.87
C ILE A 73 7.44 -13.03 18.88
N VAL A 74 7.16 -13.71 17.76
CA VAL A 74 6.10 -14.74 17.71
C VAL A 74 6.37 -15.85 18.74
N ASN A 75 7.60 -16.38 18.78
CA ASN A 75 7.99 -17.41 19.75
C ASN A 75 7.87 -16.89 21.18
N ASP A 76 8.32 -15.67 21.47
CA ASP A 76 8.21 -15.04 22.77
C ASP A 76 6.75 -14.90 23.25
N LEU A 77 5.85 -14.53 22.35
CA LEU A 77 4.41 -14.43 22.63
C LEU A 77 3.80 -15.80 22.92
N LYS A 78 4.22 -16.84 22.20
CA LYS A 78 3.77 -18.23 22.42
C LYS A 78 4.29 -18.83 23.71
N VAL A 79 5.56 -18.59 24.05
CA VAL A 79 6.12 -18.96 25.35
C VAL A 79 5.35 -18.25 26.48
N LEU A 80 4.97 -16.99 26.28
CA LEU A 80 4.17 -16.26 27.26
C LEU A 80 2.75 -16.82 27.39
N GLU A 81 2.12 -17.23 26.29
CA GLU A 81 0.79 -17.85 26.26
C GLU A 81 0.78 -19.13 27.12
N CYS A 82 1.80 -19.99 26.95
CA CYS A 82 1.97 -21.18 27.79
C CYS A 82 2.24 -20.85 29.26
N LYS A 83 3.06 -19.82 29.54
CA LYS A 83 3.40 -19.43 30.93
C LYS A 83 2.22 -18.88 31.71
N LEU A 84 1.31 -18.18 31.04
CA LEU A 84 0.15 -17.56 31.66
C LEU A 84 -1.10 -18.44 31.63
N ASP A 85 -1.03 -19.61 30.96
CA ASP A 85 -2.17 -20.49 30.69
C ASP A 85 -3.41 -19.71 30.17
N CYS A 86 -3.15 -18.74 29.30
CA CYS A 86 -4.13 -17.78 28.83
C CYS A 86 -3.91 -17.51 27.35
N GLY A 87 -4.92 -17.83 26.54
CA GLY A 87 -4.87 -17.68 25.10
C GLY A 87 -4.63 -16.23 24.65
N ILE A 88 -3.97 -16.06 23.51
CA ILE A 88 -3.74 -14.72 22.95
C ILE A 88 -5.07 -14.15 22.41
N GLU A 89 -5.53 -13.09 23.06
CA GLU A 89 -6.71 -12.33 22.66
C GLU A 89 -6.34 -11.01 21.99
N PHE A 90 -6.96 -10.75 20.84
CA PHE A 90 -6.82 -9.50 20.10
C PHE A 90 -8.18 -8.79 20.05
N GLY A 91 -8.16 -7.47 20.19
CA GLY A 91 -9.38 -6.66 20.20
C GLY A 91 -9.15 -5.16 20.11
N GLY A 92 -10.24 -4.40 20.15
CA GLY A 92 -10.24 -2.94 20.08
C GLY A 92 -9.78 -2.35 18.74
N ASN A 93 -9.61 -1.03 18.71
CA ASN A 93 -9.12 -0.33 17.52
C ASN A 93 -7.67 -0.72 17.21
N GLY A 94 -7.47 -1.40 16.07
CA GLY A 94 -6.15 -1.74 15.55
C GLY A 94 -5.67 -3.16 15.85
N GLY A 95 -6.49 -4.01 16.49
CA GLY A 95 -6.13 -5.40 16.79
C GLY A 95 -5.05 -5.49 17.86
N LYS A 96 -5.21 -4.74 18.95
CA LYS A 96 -4.26 -4.75 20.07
C LYS A 96 -4.48 -5.99 20.93
N LEU A 97 -3.42 -6.45 21.59
CA LEU A 97 -3.52 -7.47 22.63
C LEU A 97 -4.49 -7.00 23.72
N GLN A 98 -5.30 -7.91 24.25
CA GLN A 98 -6.31 -7.64 25.27
C GLN A 98 -6.06 -8.47 26.53
N GLY A 99 -6.80 -8.12 27.59
CA GLY A 99 -6.83 -8.86 28.83
C GLY A 99 -5.51 -8.83 29.62
N PRO A 100 -5.40 -9.70 30.65
CA PRO A 100 -4.21 -9.82 31.48
C PRO A 100 -2.94 -10.13 30.68
N PHE A 101 -3.07 -10.98 29.64
CA PHE A 101 -1.98 -11.29 28.71
C PHE A 101 -1.43 -10.02 28.06
N GLY A 102 -2.30 -9.19 27.47
CA GLY A 102 -1.90 -7.96 26.79
C GLY A 102 -1.23 -6.96 27.73
N ALA A 103 -1.73 -6.82 28.96
CA ALA A 103 -1.14 -5.93 29.96
C ALA A 103 0.28 -6.37 30.37
N TYR A 104 0.50 -7.68 30.54
CA TYR A 104 1.80 -8.25 30.85
C TYR A 104 2.79 -8.05 29.69
N GLU A 105 2.36 -8.38 28.47
CA GLU A 105 3.17 -8.24 27.27
C GLU A 105 3.53 -6.77 27.01
N ASP A 106 2.60 -5.83 27.16
CA ASP A 106 2.86 -4.40 26.99
C ASP A 106 3.87 -3.88 28.04
N LYS A 107 3.87 -4.43 29.26
CA LYS A 107 4.89 -4.13 30.28
C LYS A 107 6.26 -4.67 29.86
N LYS A 108 6.35 -5.94 29.44
CA LYS A 108 7.60 -6.55 28.93
C LYS A 108 8.14 -5.78 27.72
N HIS A 109 7.27 -5.43 26.78
CA HIS A 109 7.62 -4.69 25.59
C HIS A 109 8.19 -3.31 25.93
N ARG A 110 7.55 -2.56 26.83
CA ARG A 110 8.06 -1.24 27.27
C ARG A 110 9.45 -1.35 27.89
N ALA A 111 9.65 -2.31 28.80
CA ALA A 111 10.97 -2.54 29.40
C ALA A 111 12.04 -2.89 28.35
N THR A 112 11.69 -3.76 27.39
CA THR A 112 12.61 -4.11 26.28
C THR A 112 12.92 -2.90 25.41
N TYR A 113 11.91 -2.10 25.08
CA TYR A 113 12.06 -0.89 24.26
C TYR A 113 12.90 0.19 24.95
N GLU A 114 12.75 0.35 26.27
CA GLU A 114 13.52 1.28 27.10
C GLU A 114 15.00 0.85 27.21
N ALA A 115 15.27 -0.46 27.28
CA ALA A 115 16.62 -1.02 27.36
C ALA A 115 17.41 -0.98 26.05
N LEU A 116 16.76 -0.70 24.91
CA LEU A 116 17.47 -0.45 23.66
C LEU A 116 18.04 0.97 23.70
N ASP A 117 19.33 1.15 23.40
CA ASP A 117 19.93 2.49 23.33
C ASP A 117 19.97 3.03 21.89
N ASP A 118 19.90 2.15 20.90
CA ASP A 118 20.02 2.46 19.49
C ASP A 118 18.64 2.78 18.86
N PRO A 119 18.45 3.97 18.25
CA PRO A 119 17.18 4.35 17.62
C PRO A 119 16.73 3.43 16.47
N GLU A 120 17.67 2.91 15.68
CA GLU A 120 17.39 1.98 14.58
C GLU A 120 16.93 0.63 15.13
N LYS A 121 17.56 0.12 16.20
CA LYS A 121 17.11 -1.11 16.90
C LYS A 121 15.72 -0.93 17.49
N LYS A 122 15.43 0.22 18.12
CA LYS A 122 14.07 0.55 18.63
C LYS A 122 13.04 0.50 17.52
N PHE A 123 13.36 1.15 16.39
CA PHE A 123 12.47 1.21 15.24
C PHE A 123 12.20 -0.18 14.64
N ARG A 124 13.26 -0.97 14.38
CA ARG A 124 13.13 -2.36 13.88
C ARG A 124 12.35 -3.25 14.83
N PHE A 125 12.60 -3.13 16.14
CA PHE A 125 11.86 -3.87 17.16
C PHE A 125 10.37 -3.51 17.16
N PHE A 126 10.05 -2.21 17.06
CA PHE A 126 8.67 -1.75 16.91
C PHE A 126 8.01 -2.36 15.66
N SER A 127 8.67 -2.28 14.50
CA SER A 127 8.15 -2.85 13.25
C SER A 127 7.91 -4.35 13.37
N ALA A 128 8.91 -5.10 13.85
CA ALA A 128 8.80 -6.55 14.04
C ALA A 128 7.64 -6.94 14.96
N ARG A 129 7.45 -6.23 16.08
CA ARG A 129 6.30 -6.48 16.97
C ARG A 129 4.97 -6.20 16.30
N GLN A 130 4.85 -5.10 15.57
CA GLN A 130 3.62 -4.78 14.84
C GLN A 130 3.25 -5.90 13.86
N ILE A 131 4.23 -6.44 13.13
CA ILE A 131 4.02 -7.56 12.20
C ILE A 131 3.65 -8.84 12.94
N ALA A 132 4.38 -9.21 14.00
CA ALA A 132 4.11 -10.42 14.78
C ALA A 132 2.68 -10.43 15.35
N CYS A 133 2.26 -9.35 16.01
CA CYS A 133 0.92 -9.24 16.58
C CYS A 133 -0.16 -9.30 15.48
N ARG A 134 0.09 -8.69 14.32
CA ARG A 134 -0.86 -8.73 13.19
C ARG A 134 -1.00 -10.11 12.57
N LEU A 135 0.11 -10.84 12.40
CA LEU A 135 0.10 -12.23 11.92
C LEU A 135 -0.75 -13.11 12.83
N LEU A 136 -0.41 -13.12 14.12
CA LEU A 136 -1.12 -13.94 15.12
C LEU A 136 -2.59 -13.56 15.25
N GLY A 137 -2.91 -12.26 15.23
CA GLY A 137 -4.29 -11.78 15.34
C GLY A 137 -5.15 -11.99 14.09
N SER A 138 -4.53 -12.29 12.95
CA SER A 138 -5.22 -12.47 11.66
C SER A 138 -5.37 -13.95 11.25
N ARG A 139 -4.57 -14.84 11.85
CA ARG A 139 -4.54 -16.27 11.54
C ARG A 139 -5.91 -16.91 11.80
N GLY A 140 -6.34 -17.76 10.87
CA GLY A 140 -7.65 -18.44 10.92
C GLY A 140 -8.87 -17.56 10.61
N TYR A 141 -8.72 -16.25 10.46
CA TYR A 141 -9.85 -15.33 10.22
C TYR A 141 -9.76 -14.59 8.87
N LEU A 142 -8.56 -14.13 8.49
CA LEU A 142 -8.36 -13.40 7.23
C LEU A 142 -7.91 -14.35 6.11
N CYS A 143 -8.41 -14.09 4.90
CA CYS A 143 -7.84 -14.62 3.68
C CYS A 143 -6.41 -14.10 3.51
N GLN A 144 -5.45 -15.01 3.33
CA GLN A 144 -4.03 -14.63 3.24
C GLN A 144 -3.70 -13.80 1.99
N LYS A 145 -4.50 -13.93 0.93
CA LYS A 145 -4.31 -13.20 -0.34
C LYS A 145 -4.91 -11.78 -0.32
N CYS A 146 -6.18 -11.61 0.07
CA CYS A 146 -6.85 -10.30 0.05
C CYS A 146 -6.95 -9.60 1.41
N TRP A 147 -6.54 -10.27 2.50
CA TRP A 147 -6.61 -9.78 3.87
C TRP A 147 -8.01 -9.40 4.36
N LEU A 148 -9.06 -9.81 3.65
CA LEU A 148 -10.44 -9.67 4.11
C LEU A 148 -10.82 -10.89 4.96
N ALA A 149 -11.86 -10.78 5.77
CA ALA A 149 -12.39 -11.97 6.44
C ALA A 149 -12.78 -13.03 5.42
N MET A 150 -12.72 -14.31 5.79
CA MET A 150 -13.01 -15.40 4.86
C MET A 150 -14.40 -15.26 4.21
N GLU A 151 -15.40 -14.82 4.96
CA GLU A 151 -16.76 -14.52 4.48
C GLU A 151 -16.85 -13.33 3.50
N ASP A 152 -15.86 -12.44 3.52
CA ASP A 152 -15.77 -11.24 2.69
C ASP A 152 -14.72 -11.42 1.57
N CYS A 153 -14.21 -12.64 1.36
CA CYS A 153 -13.09 -12.86 0.46
C CYS A 153 -13.45 -12.45 -0.98
N MET A 154 -12.60 -11.60 -1.58
CA MET A 154 -12.82 -11.07 -2.92
C MET A 154 -11.92 -11.71 -3.99
N CYS A 155 -11.11 -12.71 -3.62
CA CYS A 155 -10.02 -13.20 -4.48
C CYS A 155 -10.49 -13.80 -5.81
N SER A 156 -11.69 -14.37 -5.87
CA SER A 156 -12.29 -14.91 -7.10
C SER A 156 -12.78 -13.83 -8.07
N LEU A 157 -12.96 -12.60 -7.59
CA LEU A 157 -13.46 -11.47 -8.37
C LEU A 157 -12.31 -10.63 -8.96
N VAL A 158 -11.10 -10.73 -8.39
CA VAL A 158 -9.92 -10.00 -8.86
C VAL A 158 -9.26 -10.79 -9.99
N LYS A 159 -9.22 -10.20 -11.19
CA LYS A 159 -8.57 -10.79 -12.36
C LYS A 159 -7.06 -10.49 -12.34
N PRO A 160 -6.19 -11.51 -12.41
CA PRO A 160 -4.77 -11.28 -12.61
C PRO A 160 -4.50 -10.59 -13.95
N CYS A 161 -3.49 -9.72 -13.99
CA CYS A 161 -3.04 -9.03 -15.18
C CYS A 161 -1.51 -8.98 -15.15
N GLY A 162 -0.83 -9.21 -16.28
CA GLY A 162 0.63 -9.03 -16.34
C GLY A 162 0.98 -7.54 -16.32
N LEU A 163 1.92 -7.15 -15.46
CA LEU A 163 2.54 -5.82 -15.55
C LEU A 163 3.55 -5.82 -16.70
N TRP A 164 3.74 -4.68 -17.37
CA TRP A 164 4.80 -4.55 -18.36
C TRP A 164 6.15 -4.93 -17.72
N LYS A 165 6.91 -5.85 -18.35
CA LYS A 165 8.10 -6.48 -17.76
C LYS A 165 9.20 -5.49 -17.35
N ARG A 166 9.16 -4.28 -17.90
CA ARG A 166 10.08 -3.19 -17.57
C ARG A 166 9.62 -2.34 -16.39
N ILE A 167 8.50 -2.66 -15.73
CA ILE A 167 8.04 -1.97 -14.53
C ILE A 167 8.05 -2.96 -13.37
N ARG A 168 8.59 -2.51 -12.24
CA ARG A 168 8.45 -3.18 -10.96
C ARG A 168 8.00 -2.19 -9.89
N PHE A 169 6.91 -2.51 -9.23
CA PHE A 169 6.42 -1.78 -8.07
C PHE A 169 7.06 -2.31 -6.78
N TRP A 170 7.52 -1.41 -5.93
CA TRP A 170 7.94 -1.68 -4.58
C TRP A 170 6.96 -1.01 -3.63
N LEU A 171 6.12 -1.82 -2.99
CA LEU A 171 5.18 -1.37 -1.99
C LEU A 171 5.90 -1.26 -0.66
N TYR A 172 6.48 -0.09 -0.43
CA TYR A 172 7.16 0.19 0.82
C TYR A 172 6.10 0.53 1.87
N MET A 173 5.75 -0.45 2.71
CA MET A 173 4.57 -0.42 3.55
C MET A 173 4.90 -0.15 5.01
N HIS A 174 4.16 0.77 5.63
CA HIS A 174 4.24 0.98 7.07
C HIS A 174 3.70 -0.25 7.83
N PRO A 175 4.37 -0.75 8.88
CA PRO A 175 3.98 -2.00 9.56
C PRO A 175 2.60 -1.96 10.22
N ARG A 176 2.05 -0.77 10.52
CA ARG A 176 0.66 -0.62 11.01
C ARG A 176 -0.40 -0.85 9.94
N ASP A 177 -0.03 -0.80 8.66
CA ASP A 177 -0.93 -0.97 7.52
C ASP A 177 -0.88 -2.39 6.94
N PHE A 178 0.09 -3.21 7.37
CA PHE A 178 0.13 -4.64 7.11
C PHE A 178 -1.15 -5.33 7.60
N LEU A 179 -1.70 -6.25 6.80
CA LEU A 179 -2.97 -6.95 7.04
C LEU A 179 -4.19 -6.05 7.31
N ARG A 180 -4.13 -4.75 6.95
CA ARG A 180 -5.35 -3.92 7.00
C ARG A 180 -6.27 -4.26 5.83
N GLN A 181 -7.53 -4.53 6.17
CA GLN A 181 -8.58 -4.88 5.22
C GLN A 181 -8.81 -3.82 4.14
N ASN A 182 -8.63 -2.54 4.45
CA ASN A 182 -8.81 -1.43 3.53
C ASN A 182 -7.51 -0.91 2.90
N ASN A 183 -6.38 -1.59 3.13
CA ASN A 183 -5.14 -1.27 2.45
C ASN A 183 -5.33 -1.54 0.95
N THR A 184 -4.99 -0.57 0.10
CA THR A 184 -5.17 -0.67 -1.35
C THR A 184 -3.91 -1.13 -2.07
N GLY A 185 -2.73 -0.95 -1.47
CA GLY A 185 -1.45 -1.40 -2.04
C GLY A 185 -1.44 -2.90 -2.33
N LYS A 186 -2.11 -3.69 -1.48
CA LYS A 186 -2.26 -5.15 -1.70
C LYS A 186 -2.84 -5.56 -3.03
N LEU A 187 -3.67 -4.71 -3.66
CA LEU A 187 -4.23 -5.00 -4.96
C LEU A 187 -3.15 -5.17 -6.03
N LEU A 188 -2.05 -4.42 -5.94
CA LEU A 188 -1.02 -4.46 -6.99
C LEU A 188 -0.37 -5.84 -7.09
N TRP A 189 0.01 -6.47 -5.98
CA TRP A 189 0.57 -7.84 -6.05
C TRP A 189 -0.49 -8.92 -6.23
N GLN A 190 -1.76 -8.65 -5.89
CA GLN A 190 -2.86 -9.56 -6.20
C GLN A 190 -3.13 -9.63 -7.72
N ILE A 191 -2.95 -8.51 -8.43
CA ILE A 191 -3.18 -8.39 -9.87
C ILE A 191 -1.92 -8.77 -10.65
N PHE A 192 -0.80 -8.12 -10.35
CA PHE A 192 0.46 -8.21 -11.11
C PHE A 192 1.39 -9.34 -10.66
N GLY A 193 1.11 -9.95 -9.50
CA GLY A 193 1.97 -10.92 -8.86
C GLY A 193 3.08 -10.29 -8.01
N VAL A 194 3.57 -11.06 -7.04
CA VAL A 194 4.54 -10.61 -6.01
C VAL A 194 5.92 -10.23 -6.55
N GLN A 195 6.26 -10.71 -7.76
CA GLN A 195 7.52 -10.36 -8.43
C GLN A 195 7.45 -8.98 -9.10
N SER A 196 6.30 -8.66 -9.71
CA SER A 196 6.05 -7.38 -10.39
C SER A 196 5.66 -6.27 -9.42
N ALA A 197 4.98 -6.62 -8.33
CA ALA A 197 4.66 -5.73 -7.23
C ALA A 197 5.10 -6.37 -5.92
N THR A 198 6.28 -5.98 -5.43
CA THR A 198 6.92 -6.61 -4.27
C THR A 198 6.62 -5.80 -3.01
N LEU A 199 6.10 -6.47 -1.98
CA LEU A 199 5.93 -5.89 -0.64
C LEU A 199 7.29 -5.76 0.05
N CYS A 200 7.58 -4.57 0.56
CA CYS A 200 8.71 -4.28 1.43
C CYS A 200 8.21 -3.60 2.71
N ILE A 201 8.35 -4.24 3.86
CA ILE A 201 7.83 -3.68 5.12
C ILE A 201 8.87 -2.75 5.76
N PHE A 202 8.47 -1.51 6.03
CA PHE A 202 9.28 -0.48 6.66
C PHE A 202 9.81 -0.91 8.04
N GLY A 203 11.13 -0.99 8.17
CA GLY A 203 11.82 -1.45 9.39
C GLY A 203 11.95 -2.96 9.54
N ILE A 204 11.66 -3.75 8.49
CA ILE A 204 12.04 -5.16 8.41
C ILE A 204 13.29 -5.26 7.54
N ALA A 205 14.41 -5.69 8.14
CA ALA A 205 15.73 -5.65 7.52
C ALA A 205 15.79 -6.53 6.26
N GLU A 206 15.25 -7.74 6.32
CA GLU A 206 15.26 -8.70 5.23
C GLU A 206 14.51 -8.19 3.99
N ASP A 207 13.39 -7.48 4.20
CA ASP A 207 12.62 -6.86 3.12
C ASP A 207 13.37 -5.68 2.50
N GLU A 208 13.91 -4.78 3.35
CA GLU A 208 14.66 -3.61 2.90
C GLU A 208 15.95 -4.01 2.17
N GLU A 209 16.66 -5.04 2.63
CA GLU A 209 17.85 -5.57 1.97
C GLU A 209 17.54 -6.09 0.58
N ILE A 210 16.46 -6.87 0.40
CA ILE A 210 16.02 -7.34 -0.92
C ILE A 210 15.75 -6.15 -1.84
N MET A 211 14.99 -5.16 -1.36
CA MET A 211 14.65 -3.97 -2.13
C MET A 211 15.90 -3.17 -2.54
N TRP A 212 16.81 -2.90 -1.61
CA TRP A 212 18.01 -2.11 -1.88
C TRP A 212 19.06 -2.86 -2.71
N ASN A 213 19.12 -4.18 -2.62
CA ASN A 213 19.96 -4.99 -3.51
C ASN A 213 19.50 -4.90 -4.97
N GLU A 214 18.19 -4.87 -5.19
CA GLU A 214 17.60 -4.66 -6.52
C GLU A 214 17.89 -3.24 -7.04
N PHE A 215 17.75 -2.22 -6.20
CA PHE A 215 18.08 -0.83 -6.57
C PHE A 215 19.56 -0.64 -6.91
N LYS A 216 20.46 -1.24 -6.13
CA LYS A 216 21.90 -1.23 -6.41
C LYS A 216 22.21 -1.87 -7.76
N ARG A 217 21.53 -2.97 -8.11
CA ARG A 217 21.72 -3.65 -9.40
C ARG A 217 21.16 -2.86 -10.58
N ALA A 218 20.00 -2.23 -10.42
CA ALA A 218 19.36 -1.45 -11.48
C ALA A 218 20.06 -0.11 -11.73
N GLY A 219 20.64 0.47 -10.68
CA GLY A 219 21.24 1.80 -10.71
C GLY A 219 20.22 2.92 -10.49
N LYS A 220 20.70 4.06 -9.99
CA LYS A 220 19.89 5.21 -9.58
C LYS A 220 18.91 5.68 -10.66
N SER A 221 19.34 5.72 -11.92
CA SER A 221 18.51 6.22 -13.05
C SER A 221 17.27 5.38 -13.33
N GLN A 222 17.19 4.17 -12.77
CA GLN A 222 16.06 3.26 -12.92
C GLN A 222 15.15 3.25 -11.68
N VAL A 223 15.42 4.05 -10.65
CA VAL A 223 14.67 4.03 -9.39
C VAL A 223 14.01 5.37 -9.14
N CYS A 224 12.70 5.36 -8.93
CA CYS A 224 11.93 6.56 -8.60
C CYS A 224 10.92 6.30 -7.49
N CYS A 225 10.75 7.26 -6.59
CA CYS A 225 9.69 7.24 -5.58
C CYS A 225 8.44 7.98 -6.10
N LEU A 226 7.25 7.40 -5.93
CA LEU A 226 5.99 8.10 -6.14
C LEU A 226 5.64 8.86 -4.87
N TYR A 227 5.89 10.16 -4.87
CA TYR A 227 5.57 11.04 -3.75
C TYR A 227 5.45 12.48 -4.22
N PRO A 228 4.36 13.19 -3.87
CA PRO A 228 4.23 14.60 -4.16
C PRO A 228 5.18 15.37 -3.23
N ASN A 229 6.41 15.55 -3.69
CA ASN A 229 7.41 16.32 -2.97
C ASN A 229 7.27 17.80 -3.37
N GLN A 230 7.13 18.67 -2.37
CA GLN A 230 6.91 20.12 -2.57
C GLN A 230 8.17 20.86 -3.04
N ASN A 231 9.35 20.22 -3.01
CA ASN A 231 10.58 20.79 -3.56
C ASN A 231 10.63 20.58 -5.08
N SER A 232 10.32 21.64 -5.83
CA SER A 232 10.19 21.67 -7.29
C SER A 232 11.45 21.27 -8.07
N GLU A 233 12.63 21.26 -7.47
CA GLU A 233 13.89 20.92 -8.14
C GLU A 233 14.13 19.41 -8.29
N VAL A 234 13.50 18.57 -7.45
CA VAL A 234 13.73 17.11 -7.41
C VAL A 234 12.49 16.31 -7.83
N THR A 235 11.37 17.01 -8.01
CA THR A 235 10.09 16.41 -8.39
C THR A 235 9.92 16.45 -9.90
N LEU A 236 9.94 15.29 -10.53
CA LEU A 236 9.72 15.14 -11.97
C LEU A 236 8.23 14.89 -12.24
N SER A 237 7.71 15.47 -13.33
CA SER A 237 6.51 14.91 -13.97
C SER A 237 6.88 13.61 -14.67
N VAL A 238 5.89 12.76 -14.97
CA VAL A 238 6.12 11.55 -15.78
C VAL A 238 6.72 11.90 -17.14
N GLU A 239 6.26 13.00 -17.74
CA GLU A 239 6.81 13.56 -18.99
C GLU A 239 8.28 13.95 -18.85
N ASN A 240 8.69 14.63 -17.78
CA ASN A 240 10.08 15.02 -17.59
C ASN A 240 10.98 13.82 -17.25
N ALA A 241 10.45 12.82 -16.55
CA ALA A 241 11.20 11.61 -16.21
C ALA A 241 11.45 10.70 -17.43
N PHE A 242 10.54 10.69 -18.42
CA PHE A 242 10.58 9.71 -19.51
C PHE A 242 10.52 10.30 -20.93
N GLY A 243 10.28 11.60 -21.08
CA GLY A 243 10.06 12.26 -22.38
C GLY A 243 11.33 12.62 -23.16
N ASN A 244 12.46 12.89 -22.48
CA ASN A 244 13.66 13.49 -23.08
C ASN A 244 14.73 12.50 -23.59
N SER A 245 14.41 11.23 -23.81
CA SER A 245 15.35 10.26 -24.42
C SER A 245 15.45 10.41 -25.96
N THR A 246 15.55 11.65 -26.46
CA THR A 246 15.68 11.99 -27.89
C THR A 246 17.08 12.46 -28.28
N SER A 247 18.10 12.25 -27.44
CA SER A 247 19.49 12.46 -27.88
C SER A 247 19.93 11.28 -28.73
N GLU A 248 19.95 11.52 -30.04
CA GLU A 248 20.54 10.69 -31.07
C GLU A 248 22.02 10.37 -30.75
N ASN A 249 22.31 9.07 -30.66
CA ASN A 249 23.59 8.50 -31.07
C ASN A 249 23.32 7.05 -31.50
N PRO A 250 23.28 6.71 -32.80
CA PRO A 250 22.99 5.37 -33.29
C PRO A 250 24.22 4.44 -33.17
N GLY A 251 24.88 4.45 -32.01
CA GLY A 251 26.15 3.76 -31.78
C GLY A 251 26.33 3.07 -30.43
N SER A 252 25.43 3.22 -29.46
CA SER A 252 25.58 2.55 -28.15
C SER A 252 24.57 1.42 -27.96
N SER A 253 24.97 0.23 -28.42
CA SER A 253 24.61 -1.12 -27.95
C SER A 253 23.15 -1.45 -27.62
N MET A 254 22.70 -2.63 -28.08
CA MET A 254 21.45 -3.34 -27.76
C MET A 254 21.15 -3.58 -26.25
N ALA A 255 21.81 -2.88 -25.32
CA ALA A 255 21.73 -3.09 -23.87
C ALA A 255 20.72 -2.19 -23.14
N ASP A 256 20.18 -1.14 -23.77
CA ASP A 256 19.31 -0.17 -23.07
C ASP A 256 17.80 -0.51 -23.15
N GLU A 257 17.40 -1.44 -24.01
CA GLU A 257 16.01 -1.87 -24.16
C GLU A 257 15.49 -2.78 -23.02
N ASP A 258 16.38 -3.30 -22.17
CA ASP A 258 16.03 -4.36 -21.19
C ASP A 258 16.07 -3.91 -19.72
N LYS A 259 16.26 -2.62 -19.44
CA LYS A 259 16.33 -2.12 -18.05
C LYS A 259 14.94 -2.00 -17.42
N THR A 260 14.78 -2.63 -16.25
CA THR A 260 13.57 -2.53 -15.41
C THR A 260 13.56 -1.23 -14.61
N LEU A 261 12.47 -0.47 -14.75
CA LEU A 261 12.12 0.69 -13.95
C LEU A 261 11.50 0.24 -12.62
N HIS A 262 12.07 0.74 -11.53
CA HIS A 262 11.61 0.48 -10.17
C HIS A 262 10.88 1.70 -9.63
N PHE A 263 9.61 1.52 -9.29
CA PHE A 263 8.78 2.56 -8.68
C PHE A 263 8.47 2.22 -7.23
N ILE A 264 8.87 3.10 -6.31
CA ILE A 264 8.62 2.97 -4.88
C ILE A 264 7.32 3.67 -4.53
N LEU A 265 6.35 2.91 -4.02
CA LEU A 265 5.07 3.42 -3.56
C LEU A 265 5.06 3.41 -2.03
N LEU A 266 4.96 4.58 -1.42
CA LEU A 266 4.90 4.73 0.03
C LEU A 266 3.49 4.39 0.54
N ASP A 267 3.33 3.18 1.05
CA ASP A 267 2.06 2.65 1.51
C ASP A 267 1.89 2.84 3.02
N GLY A 268 1.34 3.99 3.40
CA GLY A 268 1.09 4.34 4.79
C GLY A 268 0.19 5.57 4.91
N THR A 269 -0.01 6.03 6.14
CA THR A 269 -0.61 7.37 6.34
C THR A 269 0.36 8.44 5.85
N TRP A 270 -0.15 9.63 5.51
CA TRP A 270 0.68 10.76 5.07
C TRP A 270 1.81 11.12 6.05
N ASN A 271 1.53 11.07 7.36
CA ASN A 271 2.55 11.35 8.37
C ASN A 271 3.63 10.24 8.41
N ASN A 272 3.21 8.98 8.22
CA ASN A 272 4.14 7.85 8.19
C ASN A 272 4.99 7.87 6.91
N SER A 273 4.40 8.21 5.76
CA SER A 273 5.08 8.21 4.47
C SER A 273 6.18 9.27 4.41
N ALA A 274 6.05 10.40 5.11
CA ALA A 274 7.14 11.37 5.25
C ALA A 274 8.38 10.77 5.95
N ALA A 275 8.20 10.01 7.04
CA ALA A 275 9.29 9.33 7.72
C ALA A 275 9.91 8.22 6.86
N MET A 276 9.08 7.49 6.12
CA MET A 276 9.52 6.47 5.17
C MET A 276 10.34 7.07 4.02
N LEU A 277 9.89 8.19 3.44
CA LEU A 277 10.62 8.93 2.41
C LEU A 277 11.97 9.41 2.94
N LYS A 278 12.00 9.98 4.15
CA LYS A 278 13.25 10.42 4.78
C LYS A 278 14.26 9.27 4.85
N ARG A 279 13.86 8.11 5.35
CA ARG A 279 14.73 6.92 5.41
C ARG A 279 15.23 6.51 4.02
N LEU A 280 14.36 6.52 3.01
CA LEU A 280 14.76 6.19 1.64
C LEU A 280 15.81 7.17 1.11
N LYS A 281 15.64 8.47 1.35
CA LYS A 281 16.60 9.50 0.95
C LYS A 281 17.92 9.36 1.71
N ASP A 282 17.87 9.14 3.02
CA ASP A 282 19.07 8.94 3.84
C ASP A 282 19.85 7.71 3.36
N HIS A 283 19.18 6.60 3.04
CA HIS A 283 19.84 5.41 2.52
C HIS A 283 20.31 5.58 1.07
N ALA A 284 19.54 6.29 0.22
CA ALA A 284 19.99 6.65 -1.12
C ALA A 284 21.30 7.44 -1.07
N LYS A 285 21.44 8.36 -0.11
CA LYS A 285 22.68 9.13 0.09
C LYS A 285 23.89 8.26 0.42
N LEU A 286 23.67 7.24 1.26
CA LEU A 286 24.72 6.28 1.61
C LEU A 286 25.13 5.39 0.42
N VAL A 287 24.18 5.03 -0.45
CA VAL A 287 24.41 4.09 -1.55
C VAL A 287 24.89 4.77 -2.83
N TRP A 288 24.40 5.98 -3.12
CA TRP A 288 24.64 6.70 -4.37
C TRP A 288 25.34 8.06 -4.18
N GLY A 289 25.82 8.38 -2.97
CA GLY A 289 26.41 9.68 -2.64
C GLY A 289 25.35 10.76 -2.41
N ASP A 290 25.74 12.02 -2.24
CA ASP A 290 24.85 13.13 -1.83
C ASP A 290 23.75 13.52 -2.84
N GLU A 291 23.49 12.70 -3.85
CA GLU A 291 22.43 12.94 -4.82
C GLU A 291 21.06 12.48 -4.30
N ASP A 292 20.03 13.31 -4.51
CA ASP A 292 18.68 12.99 -4.05
C ASP A 292 18.04 11.83 -4.84
N LEU A 293 17.22 11.04 -4.13
CA LEU A 293 16.35 10.02 -4.71
C LEU A 293 15.27 10.70 -5.59
N PRO A 294 15.20 10.38 -6.90
CA PRO A 294 14.19 10.96 -7.79
C PRO A 294 12.77 10.69 -7.28
N CYS A 295 11.92 11.72 -7.32
CA CYS A 295 10.51 11.60 -6.95
C CYS A 295 9.62 12.04 -8.13
N ILE A 296 8.56 11.29 -8.39
CA ILE A 296 7.51 11.68 -9.34
C ILE A 296 6.30 12.18 -8.55
N SER A 297 5.80 13.35 -8.94
CA SER A 297 4.50 13.85 -8.53
C SER A 297 3.50 13.64 -9.64
N LEU A 298 2.35 13.08 -9.30
CA LEU A 298 1.28 12.77 -10.25
C LEU A 298 0.16 13.80 -10.14
N ALA A 299 -0.51 14.06 -11.26
CA ALA A 299 -1.70 14.90 -11.30
C ALA A 299 -2.94 14.05 -10.96
N THR A 300 -3.00 13.49 -9.75
CA THR A 300 -4.10 12.57 -9.38
C THR A 300 -5.35 13.32 -8.89
N GLY A 301 -6.51 12.96 -9.42
CA GLY A 301 -7.82 13.30 -8.85
C GLY A 301 -8.23 12.40 -7.67
N ALA A 302 -9.44 12.57 -7.13
CA ALA A 302 -9.90 11.73 -6.01
C ALA A 302 -10.05 10.26 -6.42
N SER A 303 -9.46 9.38 -5.61
CA SER A 303 -9.64 7.94 -5.70
C SER A 303 -11.08 7.49 -5.37
N ALA A 304 -11.56 6.40 -6.00
CA ALA A 304 -12.83 5.75 -5.67
C ALA A 304 -12.99 5.43 -4.17
N MET A 305 -11.89 5.16 -3.47
CA MET A 305 -11.88 4.90 -2.02
C MET A 305 -12.26 6.12 -1.16
N HIS A 306 -12.25 7.33 -1.73
CA HIS A 306 -12.73 8.55 -1.07
C HIS A 306 -14.18 8.39 -0.57
N LYS A 307 -14.99 7.56 -1.24
CA LYS A 307 -16.37 7.23 -0.83
C LYS A 307 -16.45 6.51 0.52
N LEU A 308 -15.49 5.63 0.84
CA LEU A 308 -15.45 4.90 2.13
C LEU A 308 -14.67 5.65 3.22
N ARG A 309 -13.66 6.41 2.82
CA ARG A 309 -12.83 7.20 3.72
C ARG A 309 -12.55 8.55 3.04
N PRO A 310 -13.30 9.60 3.40
CA PRO A 310 -13.01 10.94 2.92
C PRO A 310 -11.54 11.26 3.19
N GLN A 311 -10.81 11.57 2.12
CA GLN A 311 -9.43 12.01 2.21
C GLN A 311 -9.40 13.49 2.58
N PRO A 312 -8.41 13.94 3.36
CA PRO A 312 -8.33 15.34 3.79
C PRO A 312 -8.19 16.34 2.65
N SER A 313 -7.65 15.90 1.51
CA SER A 313 -7.43 16.73 0.33
C SER A 313 -7.26 15.88 -0.93
N TRP A 314 -7.43 16.50 -2.10
CA TRP A 314 -7.50 15.83 -3.41
C TRP A 314 -6.14 15.31 -3.90
N ASP A 315 -5.04 15.90 -3.45
CA ASP A 315 -3.65 15.47 -3.60
C ASP A 315 -3.31 14.20 -2.78
N ARG A 316 -4.21 13.75 -1.91
CA ARG A 316 -4.01 12.56 -1.05
C ARG A 316 -4.72 11.36 -1.65
N THR A 317 -4.08 10.78 -2.66
CA THR A 317 -4.55 9.56 -3.30
C THR A 317 -4.17 8.31 -2.49
N CYS A 318 -4.88 7.20 -2.73
CA CYS A 318 -4.49 5.91 -2.15
C CYS A 318 -3.42 5.23 -3.00
N THR A 319 -2.69 4.27 -2.43
CA THR A 319 -1.57 3.58 -3.08
C THR A 319 -1.94 2.95 -4.43
N ALA A 320 -3.10 2.30 -4.53
CA ALA A 320 -3.57 1.76 -5.81
C ALA A 320 -3.84 2.87 -6.84
N ALA A 321 -4.42 3.99 -6.41
CA ALA A 321 -4.70 5.11 -7.29
C ALA A 321 -3.44 5.89 -7.71
N ALA A 322 -2.38 5.90 -6.90
CA ALA A 322 -1.05 6.36 -7.33
C ALA A 322 -0.48 5.49 -8.45
N ALA A 323 -0.60 4.15 -8.34
CA ALA A 323 -0.18 3.24 -9.39
C ALA A 323 -0.99 3.45 -10.69
N ILE A 324 -2.32 3.61 -10.58
CA ILE A 324 -3.21 3.94 -11.71
C ILE A 324 -2.75 5.23 -12.38
N GLY A 325 -2.54 6.30 -11.60
CA GLY A 325 -2.11 7.60 -12.13
C GLY A 325 -0.79 7.50 -12.90
N LEU A 326 0.21 6.81 -12.33
CA LEU A 326 1.49 6.58 -13.01
C LEU A 326 1.31 5.82 -14.33
N LEU A 327 0.59 4.69 -14.32
CA LEU A 327 0.41 3.86 -15.50
C LEU A 327 -0.35 4.61 -16.60
N SER A 328 -1.37 5.38 -16.23
CA SER A 328 -2.14 6.22 -17.16
C SER A 328 -1.29 7.34 -17.74
N GLU A 329 -0.53 8.09 -16.93
CA GLU A 329 0.35 9.15 -17.42
C GLU A 329 1.45 8.57 -18.33
N MET A 330 2.04 7.43 -17.98
CA MET A 330 3.02 6.75 -18.82
C MET A 330 2.41 6.27 -20.14
N SER A 331 1.14 5.85 -20.15
CA SER A 331 0.45 5.39 -21.38
C SER A 331 0.29 6.51 -22.43
N LEU A 332 0.29 7.78 -22.00
CA LEU A 332 0.17 8.94 -22.90
C LEU A 332 1.48 9.26 -23.62
N LEU A 333 2.63 8.75 -23.14
CA LEU A 333 3.91 8.97 -23.78
C LEU A 333 3.98 8.17 -25.10
N PRO A 334 4.31 8.81 -26.25
CA PRO A 334 4.31 8.14 -27.55
C PRO A 334 5.11 6.84 -27.57
N LYS A 335 6.27 6.81 -26.89
CA LYS A 335 7.15 5.65 -26.79
C LYS A 335 6.59 4.49 -25.97
N LEU A 336 5.63 4.75 -25.08
CA LEU A 336 5.08 3.76 -24.14
C LEU A 336 3.62 3.38 -24.44
N SER A 337 2.96 4.13 -25.31
CA SER A 337 1.55 3.95 -25.69
C SER A 337 1.22 2.55 -26.22
N SER A 338 2.19 1.85 -26.83
CA SER A 338 2.00 0.51 -27.39
C SER A 338 2.05 -0.62 -26.36
N TYR A 339 2.48 -0.38 -25.11
CA TYR A 339 2.66 -1.43 -24.10
C TYR A 339 1.40 -1.75 -23.27
N GLY A 340 0.26 -1.11 -23.56
CA GLY A 340 -1.02 -1.39 -22.91
C GLY A 340 -1.04 -1.04 -21.41
N LEU A 341 -0.31 0.00 -21.01
CA LEU A 341 -0.26 0.46 -19.60
C LEU A 341 -1.62 1.00 -19.13
N ASP A 342 -2.43 1.53 -20.05
CA ASP A 342 -3.83 1.92 -19.83
C ASP A 342 -4.68 0.74 -19.36
N LYS A 343 -4.57 -0.42 -20.02
CA LYS A 343 -5.29 -1.65 -19.62
C LYS A 343 -4.81 -2.19 -18.28
N GLN A 344 -3.53 -2.02 -17.97
CA GLN A 344 -2.97 -2.39 -16.66
C GLN A 344 -3.50 -1.47 -15.56
N ALA A 345 -3.70 -0.18 -15.86
CA ALA A 345 -4.34 0.78 -14.97
C ALA A 345 -5.82 0.43 -14.75
N ASP A 346 -6.56 0.14 -15.81
CA ASP A 346 -7.97 -0.30 -15.77
C ASP A 346 -8.15 -1.53 -14.87
N ALA A 347 -7.26 -2.52 -14.97
CA ALA A 347 -7.30 -3.72 -14.13
C ALA A 347 -7.16 -3.40 -12.63
N VAL A 348 -6.32 -2.41 -12.27
CA VAL A 348 -6.18 -1.94 -10.88
C VAL A 348 -7.42 -1.18 -10.44
N GLU A 349 -8.03 -0.38 -11.31
CA GLU A 349 -9.26 0.34 -11.03
C GLU A 349 -10.45 -0.64 -10.80
N GLU A 350 -10.60 -1.65 -11.65
CA GLU A 350 -11.61 -2.71 -11.47
C GLU A 350 -11.45 -3.42 -10.13
N ALA A 351 -10.22 -3.80 -9.76
CA ALA A 351 -9.94 -4.45 -8.48
C ALA A 351 -10.21 -3.52 -7.28
N LEU A 352 -10.02 -2.20 -7.44
CA LEU A 352 -10.34 -1.21 -6.42
C LEU A 352 -11.86 -1.13 -6.19
N VAL A 353 -12.66 -1.22 -7.24
CA VAL A 353 -14.12 -1.32 -7.16
C VAL A 353 -14.54 -2.60 -6.43
N VAL A 354 -13.96 -3.75 -6.78
CA VAL A 354 -14.21 -5.03 -6.09
C VAL A 354 -13.91 -4.95 -4.59
N LEU A 355 -12.79 -4.32 -4.20
CA LEU A 355 -12.45 -4.10 -2.80
C LEU A 355 -13.46 -3.18 -2.11
N LEU A 356 -13.82 -2.08 -2.76
CA LEU A 356 -14.81 -1.12 -2.28
C LEU A 356 -16.16 -1.82 -2.02
N ASP A 357 -16.63 -2.65 -2.95
CA ASP A 357 -17.90 -3.38 -2.83
C ASP A 357 -17.85 -4.40 -1.67
N SER A 358 -16.75 -5.14 -1.56
CA SER A 358 -16.55 -6.13 -0.48
C SER A 358 -16.58 -5.46 0.91
N LEU A 359 -15.87 -4.34 1.06
CA LEU A 359 -15.85 -3.56 2.30
C LEU A 359 -17.20 -2.91 2.60
N THR A 360 -17.92 -2.44 1.58
CA THR A 360 -19.25 -1.83 1.72
C THR A 360 -20.28 -2.88 2.13
N GLY A 361 -20.29 -4.05 1.48
CA GLY A 361 -21.16 -5.16 1.82
C GLY A 361 -20.95 -5.64 3.26
N ARG A 362 -19.69 -5.72 3.71
CA ARG A 362 -19.37 -6.01 5.11
C ARG A 362 -19.95 -4.96 6.06
N ARG A 363 -19.77 -3.66 5.78
CA ARG A 363 -20.31 -2.59 6.64
C ARG A 363 -21.83 -2.69 6.79
N LEU A 364 -22.53 -2.93 5.68
CA LEU A 364 -23.98 -3.12 5.66
C LEU A 364 -24.41 -4.32 6.51
N ARG A 365 -23.76 -5.50 6.35
CA ARG A 365 -24.03 -6.68 7.18
C ARG A 365 -23.83 -6.41 8.68
N MET A 366 -22.83 -5.60 9.02
CA MET A 366 -22.57 -5.19 10.41
C MET A 366 -23.50 -4.07 10.92
N GLY A 367 -24.53 -3.66 10.16
CA GLY A 367 -25.43 -2.57 10.53
C GLY A 367 -24.76 -1.19 10.60
N ARG A 368 -23.62 -1.00 9.91
CA ARG A 368 -22.85 0.25 9.92
C ARG A 368 -23.18 1.09 8.68
N SER A 369 -23.36 2.40 8.87
CA SER A 369 -23.54 3.35 7.76
C SER A 369 -22.40 3.29 6.75
N ILE A 370 -22.74 3.39 5.46
CA ILE A 370 -21.78 3.51 4.34
C ILE A 370 -21.14 4.90 4.35
N THR A 371 -21.92 5.94 4.64
CA THR A 371 -21.43 7.32 4.74
C THR A 371 -20.84 7.57 6.12
N ARG A 372 -19.59 8.02 6.16
CA ARG A 372 -19.02 8.65 7.37
C ARG A 372 -19.66 10.04 7.45
N LYS A 373 -20.46 10.32 8.48
CA LYS A 373 -20.90 11.71 8.75
C LYS A 373 -19.65 12.57 8.78
N VAL A 374 -19.61 13.62 7.97
CA VAL A 374 -18.58 14.67 8.07
C VAL A 374 -18.55 15.06 9.54
N ARG A 375 -17.40 14.94 10.20
CA ARG A 375 -17.22 15.57 11.50
C ARG A 375 -17.34 17.06 11.20
N ASN A 376 -18.50 17.65 11.46
CA ASN A 376 -18.64 19.09 11.50
C ASN A 376 -17.62 19.56 12.53
N THR A 377 -16.53 20.16 12.05
CA THR A 377 -15.78 21.12 12.85
C THR A 377 -16.79 22.20 13.17
N ILE A 378 -17.41 22.11 14.36
CA ILE A 378 -18.12 23.23 14.94
C ILE A 378 -17.04 24.28 15.10
N SER A 379 -17.06 25.28 14.21
CA SER A 379 -16.45 26.57 14.43
C SER A 379 -17.08 27.12 15.70
N ILE A 380 -16.38 26.97 16.82
CA ILE A 380 -16.66 27.79 18.00
C ILE A 380 -15.94 29.10 17.70
N CYS A 381 -16.73 30.13 17.44
CA CYS A 381 -16.30 31.51 17.27
C CYS A 381 -15.53 32.03 18.48
#